data_AF-A0A528CGA7-F1
#
_entry.id   AF-A0A528CGA7-F1
#
_cell.length_a   1.000
_cell.length_b   1.000
_cell.length_c   1.000
_cell.angle_alpha   90.00
_cell.angle_beta   90.00
_cell.angle_gamma   90.00
#
_symmetry.space_group_name_H-M   'P 1'
#
loop_
_entity.id
_entity.type
_entity.pdbx_description
1 polymer ?
#
loop_
_entity_poly.entity_id
_entity_poly.type
_entity_poly.pdbx_seq_one_letter_code
_entity_poly.pdbx_strand_id
1 'polypeptide(L)' 'MQFFSHDGFDLAFLDRQPASGQGDPVLMIHGFASSHYVNWVSPGWFKALNDAGWRSRKARSKPSWEK' A
#
# COMPACT_ATOMS: atom_id res chain seq x y z
N MET A 1 -0.94 8.67 5.49
CA MET A 1 -1.50 8.09 4.24
C MET A 1 -1.25 9.11 3.15
N GLN A 2 -0.79 8.68 1.98
CA GLN A 2 -0.41 9.57 0.86
C GLN A 2 -1.44 9.43 -0.26
N PHE A 3 -1.50 10.41 -1.16
CA PHE A 3 -2.41 10.42 -2.31
C PHE A 3 -1.67 10.90 -3.56
N PHE A 4 -2.07 10.41 -4.73
CA PHE A 4 -1.67 10.96 -6.02
C PHE A 4 -2.86 10.93 -6.98
N SER A 5 -2.90 11.89 -7.91
CA SER A 5 -3.96 11.98 -8.90
C SER A 5 -3.52 11.38 -10.23
N HIS A 6 -4.35 10.54 -10.84
CA HIS A 6 -4.12 9.94 -12.16
C HIS A 6 -5.47 9.69 -12.85
N ASP A 7 -5.63 10.09 -14.10
CA ASP A 7 -6.85 9.95 -14.90
C ASP A 7 -8.14 10.44 -14.20
N GLY A 8 -8.05 11.53 -13.43
CA GLY A 8 -9.19 12.10 -12.71
C GLY A 8 -9.57 11.36 -11.42
N PHE A 9 -8.77 10.39 -10.97
CA PHE A 9 -8.94 9.69 -9.70
C PHE A 9 -7.86 10.05 -8.69
N ASP A 10 -8.26 10.24 -7.43
CA ASP A 10 -7.33 10.33 -6.30
C ASP A 10 -7.09 8.94 -5.70
N LEU A 11 -5.84 8.49 -5.82
CA LEU A 11 -5.42 7.17 -5.39
C LEU A 11 -4.65 7.29 -4.08
N ALA A 12 -5.21 6.72 -3.02
CA ALA A 12 -4.58 6.66 -1.72
C ALA A 12 -3.54 5.53 -1.69
N PHE A 13 -2.41 5.75 -1.04
CA PHE A 13 -1.42 4.71 -0.81
C PHE A 13 -0.69 4.87 0.52
N LEU A 14 -0.07 3.77 0.94
CA LEU A 14 0.88 3.76 2.04
C LEU A 14 2.20 3.25 1.50
N ASP A 15 3.27 3.97 1.81
CA ASP A 15 4.64 3.68 1.42
C ASP A 15 5.46 3.58 2.69
N ARG A 16 6.05 2.41 2.93
CA ARG A 16 6.91 2.17 4.08
C ARG A 16 8.31 1.87 3.59
N GLN A 17 9.26 2.60 4.16
CA GLN A 17 10.68 2.35 3.96
C GLN A 17 11.06 1.01 4.61
N PRO A 18 11.95 0.23 3.98
CA PRO A 18 12.44 -1.01 4.55
C PRO A 18 13.20 -0.77 5.85
N ALA A 19 13.41 -1.84 6.61
CA ALA A 19 14.18 -1.77 7.86
C ALA A 19 15.66 -1.38 7.64
N SER A 20 16.22 -1.67 6.47
CA SER A 20 17.59 -1.31 6.09
C SER A 20 17.71 -1.03 4.59
N GLY A 21 18.63 -0.14 4.22
CA GLY A 21 18.88 0.23 2.83
C GLY A 21 17.71 1.00 2.18
N GLN A 22 17.71 1.07 0.84
CA GLN A 22 16.60 1.68 0.10
C GLN A 22 15.48 0.68 -0.22
N GLY A 23 15.84 -0.59 -0.44
CA GLY A 23 14.93 -1.69 -0.76
C GLY A 23 14.26 -1.55 -2.12
N ASP A 24 14.12 -2.67 -2.83
CA ASP A 24 13.37 -2.67 -4.08
C ASP A 24 11.86 -2.50 -3.78
N PRO A 25 11.14 -1.70 -4.59
CA PRO A 25 9.74 -1.42 -4.35
C PRO A 25 8.86 -2.63 -4.70
N VAL A 26 7.96 -2.99 -3.78
CA VAL A 26 6.90 -3.99 -4.00
C VAL A 26 5.55 -3.29 -3.92
N LEU A 27 4.76 -3.40 -5.00
CA LEU A 27 3.41 -2.85 -5.07
C LEU A 27 2.37 -3.93 -4.74
N MET A 28 1.58 -3.68 -3.69
CA MET A 28 0.52 -4.57 -3.23
C MET A 28 -0.85 -3.96 -3.54
N ILE A 29 -1.57 -4.58 -4.47
CA ILE A 29 -2.92 -4.17 -4.90
C ILE A 29 -3.91 -5.20 -4.39
N HIS A 30 -4.96 -4.76 -3.71
CA HIS A 30 -6.01 -5.67 -3.24
C HIS A 30 -7.03 -5.95 -4.36
N GLY A 31 -7.76 -7.07 -4.26
CA GLY A 31 -8.82 -7.43 -5.19
C GLY A 31 -10.11 -6.63 -4.99
N PHE A 32 -11.05 -6.81 -5.93
CA PHE A 32 -12.38 -6.19 -5.90
C PHE A 32 -13.12 -6.44 -4.58
N ALA A 33 -13.81 -5.41 -4.07
CA ALA A 33 -14.56 -5.43 -2.81
C ALA A 33 -13.78 -5.87 -1.55
N SER A 34 -12.45 -5.98 -1.62
CA SER A 34 -11.59 -6.29 -0.48
C SER A 34 -10.87 -5.05 0.04
N SER A 35 -10.11 -5.18 1.12
CA SER A 35 -9.30 -4.09 1.65
C SER A 35 -7.84 -4.50 1.79
N HIS A 36 -6.95 -3.54 1.58
CA HIS A 36 -5.52 -3.75 1.83
C HIS A 36 -5.21 -4.17 3.27
N TYR A 37 -6.12 -3.91 4.23
CA TYR A 37 -5.90 -4.27 5.62
C TYR A 37 -6.05 -5.78 5.79
N VAL A 38 -7.18 -6.32 5.33
CA VAL A 38 -7.47 -7.75 5.37
C VAL A 38 -6.46 -8.56 4.57
N ASN A 39 -6.05 -8.07 3.39
CA ASN A 39 -5.16 -8.86 2.54
C ASN A 39 -3.68 -8.77 2.94
N TRP A 40 -3.21 -7.62 3.42
CA TRP A 40 -1.76 -7.36 3.52
C TRP A 40 -1.27 -6.94 4.92
N VAL A 41 -2.12 -6.26 5.70
CA VAL A 41 -1.73 -5.79 7.04
C VAL A 41 -1.99 -6.87 8.08
N SER A 42 -3.24 -7.33 8.18
CA SER A 42 -3.67 -8.33 9.16
C SER A 42 -2.89 -9.65 9.02
N PRO A 43 -2.58 -10.16 7.81
CA PRO A 43 -1.78 -11.38 7.68
C PRO A 43 -0.28 -11.17 7.91
N GLY A 44 0.17 -9.92 8.10
CA GLY A 44 1.57 -9.61 8.41
C GLY A 44 2.49 -9.45 7.20
N TRP A 45 2.01 -9.62 5.96
CA TRP A 45 2.83 -9.46 4.75
C TRP A 45 3.56 -8.12 4.69
N PHE A 46 2.89 -7.04 5.09
CA PHE A 46 3.49 -5.71 5.10
C PHE A 46 4.69 -5.63 6.06
N LYS A 47 4.66 -6.33 7.21
CA LYS A 47 5.80 -6.38 8.13
C LYS A 47 6.90 -7.28 7.57
N ALA A 48 6.54 -8.49 7.13
CA ALA A 48 7.49 -9.48 6.61
C ALA A 48 8.35 -8.93 5.45
N LEU A 49 7.73 -8.23 4.50
CA LEU A 49 8.45 -7.63 3.37
C LEU A 49 9.41 -6.52 3.81
N ASN A 50 9.00 -5.64 4.72
CA ASN A 50 9.88 -4.58 5.23
C ASN A 50 11.08 -5.14 6.02
N ASP A 51 10.85 -6.16 6.84
CA ASP A 51 11.91 -6.83 7.61
C ASP A 51 12.90 -7.56 6.69
N ALA A 52 12.42 -8.08 5.55
CA ALA A 52 13.25 -8.67 4.50
C ALA A 52 13.96 -7.63 3.61
N GLY A 53 13.83 -6.33 3.89
CA GLY A 53 14.52 -5.26 3.18
C GLY A 53 13.79 -4.69 1.96
N TRP A 54 12.51 -5.03 1.76
CA TRP A 54 11.71 -4.51 0.64
C TRP A 54 10.94 -3.24 1.01
N ARG A 55 10.91 -2.27 0.08
CA ARG A 55 10.09 -1.07 0.24
C ARG A 55 8.65 -1.37 -0.12
N SER A 56 7.79 -1.50 0.88
CA SER A 56 6.41 -1.97 0.66
C SER A 56 5.47 -0.81 0.39
N ARG A 57 4.78 -0.83 -0.77
CA ARG A 57 3.73 0.12 -1.14
C ARG A 57 2.40 -0.58 -1.33
N LYS A 58 1.32 -0.02 -0.78
CA LYS A 58 -0.04 -0.54 -1.01
C LYS A 58 -0.98 0.59 -1.41
N ALA A 59 -1.85 0.34 -2.38
CA ALA A 59 -2.81 1.32 -2.87
C ALA A 59 -4.25 0.99 -2.43
N ARG A 60 -5.10 2.01 -2.37
CA ARG A 60 -6.56 1.96 -2.23
C ARG A 60 -7.13 3.19 -2.95
N SER A 61 -8.14 3.01 -3.78
CA SER A 61 -8.96 4.15 -4.24
C SER A 61 -9.85 4.63 -3.08
N LYS A 62 -9.73 5.89 -2.68
CA LYS A 62 -10.77 6.52 -1.83
C LYS A 62 -11.82 7.13 -2.77
N PRO A 63 -13.08 6.69 -2.74
CA PRO A 63 -14.14 7.36 -3.50
C PRO A 63 -14.31 8.80 -2.99
N SER A 64 -14.61 9.73 -3.90
CA SER A 64 -14.74 11.17 -3.60
C SER A 64 -15.83 11.52 -2.58
N TRP A 65 -16.73 10.58 -2.26
CA TRP A 65 -17.84 10.75 -1.32
C TRP A 65 -17.52 10.29 0.13
N GLU A 66 -16.35 9.68 0.37
CA GLU A 66 -15.97 9.11 1.67
C GLU A 66 -14.97 10.04 2.40
N LYS A 67 -15.45 10.92 3.27
CA LYS A 67 -14.61 11.82 4.10
C LYS A 67 -13.67 10.99 4.99
#